data_AF-A0A9Q4F1V6-F1
#
_entry.id   AF-A0A9Q4F1V6-F1
#
_cell.length_a   1.000
_cell.length_b   1.000
_cell.length_c   1.000
_cell.angle_alpha   90.00
_cell.angle_beta   90.00
_cell.angle_gamma   90.00
#
_symmetry.space_group_name_H-M   'P 1'
#
loop_
_entity.id
_entity.type
_entity.pdbx_description
1 polymer ?
#
loop_
_entity_poly.entity_id
_entity_poly.type
_entity_poly.pdbx_seq_one_letter_code
_entity_poly.pdbx_strand_id
1 'polypeptide(L)'
;MADITITQKITIELDGESPFEYVVMKQGDKGSRVLAVSLLQNKQPYEIPTGCTARIKYYKPDGNPVLNDCTLSGNEILVTYTEQMLAAAGVGKGEIVLLKNGKELKSATYYTKIVETVYKTEGLTSDKEFLSIATVLNDMDQAAQKATTEANIAKKIAEDAKTNSDKVIADTKTAITNTNEATEATKAATSGANIAKENAEKATQSANAAAGDAQKATTAAKAAAAACEGIAAGINTIADTTTGKTYTIGVDAGRIYLEARD
;
A
#
# COMPACT_ATOMS: atom_id res chain seq x y z
N MET A 1 18.32 -13.60 49.67
CA MET A 1 17.80 -12.91 50.87
C MET A 1 16.70 -13.79 51.44
N ALA A 2 16.58 -13.94 52.75
CA ALA A 2 15.48 -14.72 53.32
C ALA A 2 14.18 -13.95 53.12
N ASP A 3 13.15 -14.61 52.58
CA ASP A 3 11.83 -14.00 52.41
C ASP A 3 11.22 -13.68 53.78
N ILE A 4 10.61 -12.50 53.92
CA ILE A 4 9.95 -12.07 55.16
C ILE A 4 8.63 -12.84 55.27
N THR A 5 8.69 -14.00 55.92
CA THR A 5 7.52 -14.86 56.14
C THR A 5 7.39 -15.25 57.60
N ILE A 6 6.15 -15.35 58.08
CA ILE A 6 5.80 -15.93 59.38
C ILE A 6 4.82 -17.08 59.14
N THR A 7 5.12 -18.24 59.72
CA THR A 7 4.30 -19.45 59.60
C THR A 7 3.63 -19.76 60.94
N GLN A 8 2.30 -19.82 60.94
CA GLN A 8 1.50 -20.38 62.05
C GLN A 8 1.10 -21.81 61.72
N LYS A 9 0.92 -22.65 62.74
CA LYS A 9 0.47 -24.03 62.58
C LYS A 9 -0.92 -24.20 63.15
N ILE A 10 -1.77 -24.97 62.47
CA ILE A 10 -3.06 -25.39 62.98
C ILE A 10 -3.31 -26.85 62.60
N THR A 11 -4.05 -27.55 63.45
CA THR A 11 -4.54 -28.90 63.17
C THR A 11 -6.05 -28.86 63.00
N ILE A 12 -6.56 -29.45 61.93
CA ILE A 12 -7.99 -29.39 61.55
C ILE A 12 -8.49 -30.81 61.30
N GLU A 13 -9.64 -31.14 61.88
CA GLU A 13 -10.29 -32.44 61.66
C GLU A 13 -11.07 -32.45 60.33
N LEU A 14 -11.08 -33.61 59.67
CA LEU A 14 -11.87 -33.86 58.46
C LEU A 14 -13.29 -34.33 58.78
N ASP A 15 -13.48 -34.93 59.95
CA ASP A 15 -14.71 -35.56 60.42
C ASP A 15 -15.18 -35.03 61.79
N GLY A 16 -14.61 -33.90 62.23
CA GLY A 16 -14.88 -33.29 63.52
C GLY A 16 -15.33 -31.83 63.46
N GLU A 17 -15.39 -31.22 64.64
CA GLU A 17 -15.81 -29.83 64.82
C GLU A 17 -14.70 -28.83 64.47
N SER A 18 -15.09 -27.57 64.28
CA SER A 18 -14.15 -26.46 64.12
C SER A 18 -13.11 -26.41 65.25
N PRO A 19 -11.82 -26.18 64.94
CA PRO A 19 -10.83 -25.96 65.98
C PRO A 19 -11.16 -24.71 66.81
N PHE A 20 -10.87 -24.76 68.11
CA PHE A 20 -11.14 -23.66 69.04
C PHE A 20 -10.20 -22.46 68.88
N GLU A 21 -9.07 -22.64 68.19
CA GLU A 21 -8.03 -21.62 68.04
C GLU A 21 -8.28 -20.74 66.81
N TYR A 22 -8.11 -19.43 66.99
CA TYR A 22 -8.06 -18.48 65.89
C TYR A 22 -6.63 -18.38 65.37
N VAL A 23 -6.48 -18.42 64.05
CA VAL A 23 -5.23 -18.04 63.39
C VAL A 23 -5.19 -16.51 63.28
N VAL A 24 -4.16 -15.87 63.84
CA VAL A 24 -4.11 -14.40 63.89
C VAL A 24 -3.38 -13.86 62.67
N MET A 25 -4.03 -12.98 61.92
CA MET A 25 -3.47 -12.32 60.73
C MET A 25 -3.51 -10.80 60.88
N LYS A 26 -2.69 -10.08 60.10
CA LYS A 26 -2.67 -8.61 60.09
C LYS A 26 -3.27 -8.10 58.79
N GLN A 27 -4.20 -7.15 58.89
CA GLN A 27 -4.87 -6.57 57.73
C GLN A 27 -3.85 -5.94 56.76
N GLY A 28 -3.99 -6.24 55.48
CA GLY A 28 -3.16 -5.68 54.41
C GLY A 28 -1.80 -6.37 54.18
N ASP A 29 -1.40 -7.32 55.03
CA ASP A 29 -0.18 -8.10 54.78
C ASP A 29 -0.32 -8.91 53.47
N LYS A 30 0.75 -8.98 52.68
CA LYS A 30 0.75 -9.59 51.35
C LYS A 30 1.84 -10.63 51.23
N GLY A 31 1.46 -11.90 51.15
CA GLY A 31 2.39 -13.00 50.86
C GLY A 31 3.39 -13.34 51.98
N SER A 32 3.38 -12.59 53.09
CA SER A 32 4.26 -12.80 54.25
C SER A 32 3.63 -13.66 55.36
N ARG A 33 2.32 -13.89 55.32
CA ARG A 33 1.57 -14.68 56.31
C ARG A 33 1.26 -16.06 55.75
N VAL A 34 1.83 -17.10 56.34
CA VAL A 34 1.63 -18.50 55.94
C VAL A 34 0.97 -19.27 57.09
N LEU A 35 0.01 -20.13 56.76
CA LEU A 35 -0.58 -21.09 57.68
C LEU A 35 -0.24 -22.50 57.20
N ALA A 36 0.46 -23.26 58.04
CA ALA A 36 0.69 -24.68 57.85
C ALA A 36 -0.42 -25.47 58.54
N VAL A 37 -1.20 -26.21 57.74
CA VAL A 37 -2.33 -27.00 58.21
C VAL A 37 -1.95 -28.47 58.21
N SER A 38 -2.17 -29.13 59.36
CA SER A 38 -2.17 -30.58 59.50
C SER A 38 -3.60 -31.09 59.60
N LEU A 39 -3.90 -32.23 58.97
CA LEU A 39 -5.24 -32.81 58.96
C LEU A 39 -5.34 -34.01 59.90
N LEU A 40 -6.49 -34.17 60.56
CA LEU A 40 -6.83 -35.35 61.35
C LEU A 40 -8.07 -36.05 60.80
N GLN A 41 -8.12 -37.36 60.98
CA GLN A 41 -9.31 -38.19 60.82
C GLN A 41 -9.49 -39.02 62.09
N ASN A 42 -10.65 -38.97 62.72
CA ASN A 42 -10.93 -39.62 64.00
C ASN A 42 -9.84 -39.33 65.06
N LYS A 43 -9.39 -38.07 65.13
CA LYS A 43 -8.31 -37.60 66.03
C LYS A 43 -6.94 -38.22 65.80
N GLN A 44 -6.72 -38.92 64.69
CA GLN A 44 -5.40 -39.44 64.28
C GLN A 44 -4.88 -38.66 63.07
N PRO A 45 -3.55 -38.50 62.91
CA PRO A 45 -2.96 -37.88 61.73
C PRO A 45 -3.49 -38.49 60.43
N TYR A 46 -4.03 -37.64 59.57
CA TYR A 46 -4.47 -38.04 58.24
C TYR A 46 -3.30 -37.90 57.26
N GLU A 47 -2.93 -38.99 56.59
CA GLU A 47 -1.88 -38.99 55.56
C GLU A 47 -2.47 -38.56 54.21
N ILE A 48 -2.00 -37.41 53.70
CA ILE A 48 -2.44 -36.87 52.41
C ILE A 48 -1.95 -37.78 51.28
N PRO A 49 -2.84 -38.39 50.47
CA PRO A 49 -2.42 -39.29 49.40
C PRO A 49 -1.57 -38.59 48.34
N THR A 50 -0.52 -39.26 47.84
CA THR A 50 0.31 -38.74 46.74
C THR A 50 -0.52 -38.39 45.50
N GLY A 51 -0.21 -37.26 44.85
CA GLY A 51 -0.95 -36.77 43.69
C GLY A 51 -2.25 -36.03 44.03
N CYS A 52 -2.46 -35.69 45.31
CA CYS A 52 -3.51 -34.76 45.72
C CYS A 52 -3.08 -33.31 45.46
N THR A 53 -4.02 -32.41 45.17
CA THR A 53 -3.83 -30.96 45.28
C THR A 53 -4.66 -30.41 46.42
N ALA A 54 -4.29 -29.24 46.95
CA ALA A 54 -4.99 -28.59 48.04
C ALA A 54 -5.42 -27.17 47.65
N ARG A 55 -6.60 -26.77 48.08
CA ARG A 55 -7.15 -25.43 47.91
C ARG A 55 -7.73 -24.92 49.22
N ILE A 56 -7.77 -23.61 49.38
CA ILE A 56 -8.53 -22.95 50.44
C ILE A 56 -9.78 -22.29 49.85
N LYS A 57 -10.95 -22.65 50.40
CA LYS A 57 -12.20 -21.89 50.26
C LYS A 57 -12.29 -20.94 51.45
N TYR A 58 -12.25 -19.64 51.21
CA TYR A 58 -12.16 -18.64 52.26
C TYR A 58 -13.24 -17.58 52.14
N TYR A 59 -14.03 -17.38 53.19
CA TYR A 59 -14.90 -16.22 53.34
C TYR A 59 -14.20 -15.14 54.15
N LYS A 60 -14.01 -13.99 53.53
CA LYS A 60 -13.47 -12.80 54.18
C LYS A 60 -14.47 -12.21 55.19
N PRO A 61 -14.01 -11.36 56.12
CA PRO A 61 -14.91 -10.67 57.06
C PRO A 61 -15.98 -9.80 56.39
N ASP A 62 -15.71 -9.30 55.17
CA ASP A 62 -16.65 -8.51 54.35
C ASP A 62 -17.71 -9.37 53.63
N GLY A 63 -17.70 -10.70 53.83
CA GLY A 63 -18.65 -11.63 53.23
C GLY A 63 -18.28 -12.12 51.82
N ASN A 64 -17.23 -11.58 51.20
CA ASN A 64 -16.83 -11.97 49.84
C ASN A 64 -15.96 -13.24 49.86
N PRO A 65 -16.26 -14.26 49.03
CA PRO A 65 -15.47 -15.48 48.95
C PRO A 65 -14.16 -15.31 48.16
N VAL A 66 -13.16 -16.11 48.51
CA VAL A 66 -11.85 -16.23 47.85
C VAL A 66 -11.52 -17.72 47.73
N LEU A 67 -11.02 -18.16 46.58
CA LEU A 67 -10.57 -19.52 46.33
C LEU A 67 -9.13 -19.48 45.83
N ASN A 68 -8.18 -20.01 46.60
CA ASN A 68 -6.77 -20.04 46.23
C ASN A 68 -6.20 -21.46 46.29
N ASP A 69 -5.22 -21.73 45.43
CA ASP A 69 -4.41 -22.93 45.51
C ASP A 69 -3.47 -22.87 46.73
N CYS A 70 -3.19 -24.03 47.34
CA CYS A 70 -2.28 -24.19 48.46
C CYS A 70 -1.10 -25.07 48.07
N THR A 71 0.03 -24.92 48.76
CA THR A 71 1.23 -25.72 48.51
C THR A 71 1.29 -26.90 49.46
N LEU A 72 1.48 -28.11 48.95
CA LEU A 72 1.75 -29.29 49.79
C LEU A 72 3.25 -29.40 50.07
N SER A 73 3.61 -29.54 51.35
CA SER A 73 4.98 -29.74 51.80
C SER A 73 5.03 -30.92 52.78
N GLY A 74 5.34 -32.11 52.26
CA GLY A 74 5.20 -33.35 53.03
C GLY A 74 3.72 -33.64 53.33
N ASN A 75 3.39 -33.82 54.61
CA ASN A 75 2.01 -34.00 55.09
C ASN A 75 1.37 -32.69 55.62
N GLU A 76 1.97 -31.52 55.35
CA GLU A 76 1.42 -30.21 55.70
C GLU A 76 0.92 -29.46 54.46
N ILE A 77 -0.16 -28.70 54.63
CA ILE A 77 -0.75 -27.83 53.61
C ILE A 77 -0.41 -26.39 53.95
N LEU A 78 0.34 -25.71 53.09
CA LEU A 78 0.75 -24.33 53.27
C LEU A 78 -0.21 -23.39 52.53
N VAL A 79 -0.93 -22.60 53.32
CA VAL A 79 -1.81 -21.52 52.84
C VAL A 79 -1.04 -20.21 52.95
N THR A 80 -0.69 -19.61 51.82
CA THR A 80 -0.14 -18.25 51.77
C THR A 80 -1.27 -17.24 51.62
N TYR A 81 -1.45 -16.37 52.62
CA TYR A 81 -2.52 -15.37 52.58
C TYR A 81 -2.18 -14.24 51.63
N THR A 82 -3.13 -13.93 50.75
CA THR A 82 -3.03 -12.79 49.83
C THR A 82 -3.52 -11.51 50.50
N GLU A 83 -3.08 -10.37 49.97
CA GLU A 83 -3.56 -9.05 50.37
C GLU A 83 -5.09 -8.96 50.32
N GLN A 84 -5.72 -9.58 49.30
CA GLN A 84 -7.16 -9.63 49.15
C GLN A 84 -7.85 -10.42 50.27
N MET A 85 -7.27 -11.55 50.70
CA MET A 85 -7.82 -12.34 51.82
C MET A 85 -7.76 -11.58 53.15
N LEU A 86 -6.78 -10.68 53.30
CA LEU A 86 -6.54 -9.89 54.50
C LEU A 86 -7.00 -8.42 54.36
N ALA A 87 -7.81 -8.10 53.34
CA ALA A 87 -8.20 -6.73 53.04
C ALA A 87 -9.16 -6.13 54.09
N ALA A 88 -10.05 -6.95 54.67
CA ALA A 88 -11.00 -6.52 55.68
C ALA A 88 -10.60 -7.05 57.06
N ALA A 89 -10.57 -6.18 58.08
CA ALA A 89 -10.40 -6.59 59.47
C ALA A 89 -11.66 -7.31 59.98
N GLY A 90 -11.49 -8.27 60.88
CA GLY A 90 -12.61 -9.06 61.42
C GLY A 90 -12.31 -10.55 61.48
N VAL A 91 -13.33 -11.39 61.37
CA VAL A 91 -13.20 -12.86 61.41
C VAL A 91 -13.46 -13.45 60.04
N GLY A 92 -12.45 -14.08 59.45
CA GLY A 92 -12.59 -14.88 58.24
C GLY A 92 -12.86 -16.34 58.57
N LYS A 93 -13.39 -17.09 57.59
CA LYS A 93 -13.73 -18.51 57.71
C LYS A 93 -13.08 -19.27 56.56
N GLY A 94 -12.29 -20.31 56.87
CA GLY A 94 -11.59 -21.10 55.88
C GLY A 94 -11.97 -22.58 55.93
N GLU A 95 -12.01 -23.22 54.77
CA GLU A 95 -12.06 -24.68 54.61
C GLU A 95 -10.92 -25.11 53.69
N ILE A 96 -10.23 -26.18 54.07
CA ILE A 96 -9.24 -26.82 53.20
C ILE A 96 -9.93 -27.88 52.37
N VAL A 97 -9.67 -27.86 51.06
CA VAL A 97 -10.23 -28.81 50.09
C VAL A 97 -9.09 -29.58 49.46
N LEU A 98 -9.09 -30.89 49.66
CA LEU A 98 -8.22 -31.83 48.97
C LEU A 98 -8.90 -32.33 47.70
N LEU A 99 -8.20 -32.28 46.57
CA LEU A 99 -8.70 -32.74 45.28
C LEU A 99 -7.81 -33.85 44.70
N LYS A 100 -8.45 -34.96 44.29
CA LYS A 100 -7.77 -36.06 43.59
C LYS A 100 -8.75 -36.80 42.68
N ASN A 101 -8.39 -37.00 41.40
CA ASN A 101 -9.19 -37.75 40.42
C ASN A 101 -10.67 -37.30 40.36
N GLY A 102 -10.94 -35.99 40.43
CA GLY A 102 -12.28 -35.43 40.39
C GLY A 102 -13.11 -35.56 41.68
N LYS A 103 -12.53 -36.08 42.77
CA LYS A 103 -13.15 -36.14 44.11
C LYS A 103 -12.64 -34.99 44.97
N GLU A 104 -13.54 -34.41 45.78
CA GLU A 104 -13.22 -33.39 46.78
C GLU A 104 -13.44 -33.94 48.21
N LEU A 105 -12.50 -33.64 49.11
CA LEU A 105 -12.62 -33.87 50.56
C LEU A 105 -12.38 -32.53 51.27
N LYS A 106 -13.28 -32.15 52.18
CA LYS A 106 -13.25 -30.85 52.87
C LYS A 106 -12.94 -31.02 54.35
N SER A 107 -12.19 -30.08 54.92
CA SER A 107 -11.97 -30.00 56.37
C SER A 107 -13.14 -29.32 57.08
N ALA A 108 -13.16 -29.44 58.41
CA ALA A 108 -13.93 -28.54 59.25
C ALA A 108 -13.56 -27.06 58.97
N THR A 109 -14.50 -26.15 59.21
CA THR A 109 -14.24 -24.71 59.10
C THR A 109 -13.28 -24.27 60.20
N TYR A 110 -12.22 -23.54 59.85
CA TYR A 110 -11.36 -22.86 60.81
C TYR A 110 -11.51 -21.33 60.68
N TYR A 111 -11.09 -20.60 61.70
CA TYR A 111 -11.30 -19.17 61.78
C TYR A 111 -9.98 -18.39 61.82
N THR A 112 -9.97 -17.26 61.13
CA THR A 112 -8.85 -16.33 61.09
C THR A 112 -9.26 -15.00 61.70
N LYS A 113 -8.54 -14.53 62.71
CA LYS A 113 -8.74 -13.19 63.27
C LYS A 113 -7.81 -12.21 62.55
N ILE A 114 -8.37 -11.39 61.67
CA ILE A 114 -7.64 -10.34 60.97
C ILE A 114 -7.67 -9.09 61.83
N VAL A 115 -6.52 -8.73 62.39
CA VAL A 115 -6.33 -7.54 63.23
C VAL A 115 -6.11 -6.33 62.32
N GLU A 116 -6.86 -5.26 62.58
CA GLU A 116 -6.77 -3.99 61.85
C GLU A 116 -5.35 -3.42 61.88
N THR A 117 -4.89 -2.84 60.77
CA THR A 117 -3.61 -2.11 60.72
C THR A 117 -3.68 -0.80 61.52
N VAL A 118 -2.55 -0.34 62.06
CA VAL A 118 -2.51 0.88 62.88
C VAL A 118 -2.75 2.13 62.01
N TYR A 119 -2.39 2.07 60.74
CA TYR A 119 -2.64 3.13 59.76
C TYR A 119 -3.78 2.72 58.83
N LYS A 120 -4.97 3.31 59.01
CA LYS A 120 -6.02 3.23 58.00
C LYS A 120 -5.60 4.06 56.79
N THR A 121 -5.34 3.40 55.67
CA THR A 121 -5.22 4.04 54.34
C THR A 121 -6.58 4.49 53.77
N GLU A 122 -7.65 4.51 54.57
CA GLU A 122 -8.98 4.96 54.15
C GLU A 122 -9.05 6.48 53.87
N GLY A 123 -7.99 7.24 54.19
CA GLY A 123 -7.84 8.64 53.80
C GLY A 123 -6.96 8.89 52.56
N LEU A 124 -6.39 7.85 51.94
CA LEU A 124 -5.41 7.97 50.83
C LEU A 124 -5.95 7.48 49.47
N THR A 125 -7.26 7.32 49.32
CA THR A 125 -7.87 7.08 48.00
C THR A 125 -7.73 8.30 47.09
N SER A 126 -7.71 9.51 47.67
CA SER A 126 -7.59 10.77 46.92
C SER A 126 -6.25 10.94 46.21
N ASP A 127 -5.14 10.39 46.73
CA ASP A 127 -3.81 10.55 46.10
C ASP A 127 -3.63 9.60 44.92
N LYS A 128 -4.19 8.38 44.98
CA LYS A 128 -4.18 7.45 43.84
C LYS A 128 -5.12 7.93 42.73
N GLU A 129 -6.30 8.45 43.08
CA GLU A 129 -7.23 9.04 42.10
C GLU A 129 -6.64 10.31 41.48
N PHE A 130 -6.01 11.19 42.27
CA PHE A 130 -5.34 12.38 41.75
C PHE A 130 -4.19 12.04 40.79
N LEU A 131 -3.32 11.07 41.15
CA LEU A 131 -2.27 10.59 40.24
C LEU A 131 -2.86 9.96 38.98
N SER A 132 -3.94 9.18 39.09
CA SER A 132 -4.62 8.59 37.93
C SER A 132 -5.22 9.64 37.00
N ILE A 133 -5.82 10.70 37.55
CA ILE A 133 -6.38 11.81 36.77
C ILE A 133 -5.27 12.63 36.12
N ALA A 134 -4.18 12.91 36.83
CA ALA A 134 -3.03 13.61 36.27
C ALA A 134 -2.40 12.83 35.11
N THR A 135 -2.28 11.51 35.22
CA THR A 135 -1.84 10.63 34.12
C THR A 135 -2.82 10.66 32.95
N VAL A 136 -4.13 10.54 33.22
CA VAL A 136 -5.16 10.60 32.16
C VAL A 136 -5.14 11.94 31.42
N LEU A 137 -4.98 13.07 32.12
CA LEU A 137 -4.88 14.38 31.49
C LEU A 137 -3.63 14.53 30.63
N ASN A 138 -2.50 14.00 31.09
CA ASN A 138 -1.25 13.97 30.32
C ASN A 138 -1.36 13.07 29.08
N ASP A 139 -2.04 11.94 29.18
CA ASP A 139 -2.30 11.05 28.03
C ASP A 139 -3.29 11.69 27.04
N MET A 140 -4.31 12.40 27.54
CA MET A 140 -5.22 13.17 26.72
C MET A 140 -4.50 14.31 25.98
N ASP A 141 -3.60 15.04 26.64
CA ASP A 141 -2.82 16.11 26.01
C ASP A 141 -1.88 15.55 24.95
N GLN A 142 -1.16 14.46 25.24
CA GLN A 142 -0.34 13.77 24.24
C GLN A 142 -1.17 13.26 23.06
N ALA A 143 -2.36 12.71 23.30
CA ALA A 143 -3.27 12.26 22.25
C ALA A 143 -3.76 13.44 21.40
N ALA A 144 -4.09 14.58 22.01
CA ALA A 144 -4.50 15.80 21.31
C ALA A 144 -3.36 16.40 20.47
N GLN A 145 -2.14 16.41 21.01
CA GLN A 145 -0.95 16.82 20.27
C GLN A 145 -0.69 15.89 19.07
N LYS A 146 -0.72 14.57 19.28
CA LYS A 146 -0.57 13.57 18.21
C LYS A 146 -1.63 13.75 17.12
N ALA A 147 -2.89 13.93 17.50
CA ALA A 147 -3.98 14.19 16.55
C ALA A 147 -3.76 15.49 15.76
N THR A 148 -3.27 16.54 16.41
CA THR A 148 -2.94 17.81 15.75
C THR A 148 -1.78 17.66 14.77
N THR A 149 -0.74 16.93 15.15
CA THR A 149 0.41 16.63 14.26
C THR A 149 -0.04 15.80 13.06
N GLU A 150 -0.84 14.76 13.27
CA GLU A 150 -1.38 13.93 12.18
C GLU A 150 -2.28 14.73 11.23
N ALA A 151 -3.13 15.62 11.76
CA ALA A 151 -3.94 16.52 10.96
C ALA A 151 -3.09 17.48 10.11
N ASN A 152 -2.01 18.03 10.67
CA ASN A 152 -1.09 18.90 9.94
C ASN A 152 -0.31 18.15 8.85
N ILE A 153 0.11 16.91 9.12
CA ILE A 153 0.73 16.03 8.11
C ILE A 153 -0.25 15.76 6.98
N ALA A 154 -1.49 15.39 7.30
CA ALA A 154 -2.53 15.14 6.30
C ALA A 154 -2.82 16.39 5.45
N LYS A 155 -2.87 17.56 6.07
CA LYS A 155 -3.02 18.85 5.37
C LYS A 155 -1.86 19.10 4.40
N LYS A 156 -0.62 18.91 4.85
CA LYS A 156 0.57 19.09 4.01
C LYS A 156 0.58 18.12 2.82
N ILE A 157 0.22 16.86 3.03
CA ILE A 157 0.10 15.86 1.95
C ILE A 157 -0.96 16.30 0.93
N ALA A 158 -2.10 16.83 1.39
CA ALA A 158 -3.14 17.34 0.49
C ALA A 158 -2.68 18.57 -0.31
N GLU A 159 -1.92 19.48 0.31
CA GLU A 159 -1.31 20.63 -0.36
C GLU A 159 -0.27 20.21 -1.40
N ASP A 160 0.64 19.30 -1.04
CA ASP A 160 1.65 18.74 -1.94
C ASP A 160 1.00 18.02 -3.15
N ALA A 161 -0.08 17.26 -2.91
CA ALA A 161 -0.85 16.60 -3.96
C ALA A 161 -1.53 17.61 -4.91
N LYS A 162 -2.07 18.70 -4.37
CA LYS A 162 -2.65 19.80 -5.17
C LYS A 162 -1.61 20.47 -6.04
N THR A 163 -0.45 20.82 -5.48
CA THR A 163 0.67 21.41 -6.23
C THR A 163 1.15 20.49 -7.36
N ASN A 164 1.26 19.18 -7.09
CA ASN A 164 1.62 18.21 -8.12
C ASN A 164 0.56 18.13 -9.23
N SER A 165 -0.73 18.16 -8.86
CA SER A 165 -1.83 18.18 -9.83
C SER A 165 -1.79 19.45 -10.71
N ASP A 166 -1.54 20.61 -10.11
CA ASP A 166 -1.42 21.88 -10.85
C ASP A 166 -0.24 21.86 -11.83
N LYS A 167 0.89 21.25 -11.43
CA LYS A 167 2.05 21.04 -12.32
C LYS A 167 1.70 20.14 -13.50
N VAL A 168 1.01 19.02 -13.27
CA VAL A 168 0.57 18.11 -14.34
C VAL A 168 -0.37 18.82 -15.32
N ILE A 169 -1.28 19.66 -14.82
CA ILE A 169 -2.17 20.46 -15.67
C ILE A 169 -1.36 21.45 -16.53
N ALA A 170 -0.36 22.12 -15.96
CA ALA A 170 0.52 23.03 -16.71
C ALA A 170 1.33 22.29 -17.79
N ASP A 171 1.95 21.17 -17.45
CA ASP A 171 2.71 20.33 -18.37
C ASP A 171 1.82 19.82 -19.53
N THR A 172 0.58 19.42 -19.21
CA THR A 172 -0.43 18.99 -20.19
C THR A 172 -0.81 20.11 -21.14
N LYS A 173 -1.02 21.34 -20.64
CA LYS A 173 -1.30 22.52 -21.48
C LYS A 173 -0.15 22.79 -22.44
N THR A 174 1.10 22.72 -21.98
CA THR A 174 2.28 22.88 -22.83
C THR A 174 2.33 21.81 -23.93
N ALA A 175 2.06 20.54 -23.58
CA ALA A 175 2.04 19.46 -24.56
C ALA A 175 0.95 19.65 -25.63
N ILE A 176 -0.23 20.14 -25.24
CA ILE A 176 -1.33 20.48 -26.17
C ILE A 176 -0.89 21.60 -27.11
N THR A 177 -0.28 22.68 -26.60
CA THR A 177 0.23 23.78 -27.43
C THR A 177 1.24 23.29 -28.46
N ASN A 178 2.24 22.50 -28.04
CA ASN A 178 3.25 21.95 -28.94
C ASN A 178 2.62 21.05 -30.02
N THR A 179 1.60 20.26 -29.67
CA THR A 179 0.88 19.40 -30.61
C THR A 179 0.13 20.22 -31.65
N ASN A 180 -0.50 21.33 -31.24
CA ASN A 180 -1.18 22.24 -32.15
C ASN A 180 -0.19 22.92 -33.11
N GLU A 181 0.94 23.41 -32.61
CA GLU A 181 2.01 24.00 -33.43
C GLU A 181 2.55 23.01 -34.47
N ALA A 182 2.82 21.76 -34.06
CA ALA A 182 3.25 20.70 -34.96
C ALA A 182 2.19 20.36 -36.03
N THR A 183 0.91 20.41 -35.65
CA THR A 183 -0.21 20.19 -36.57
C THR A 183 -0.28 21.30 -37.62
N GLU A 184 -0.15 22.56 -37.22
CA GLU A 184 -0.12 23.69 -38.16
C GLU A 184 1.11 23.66 -39.07
N ALA A 185 2.28 23.31 -38.55
CA ALA A 185 3.48 23.10 -39.36
C ALA A 185 3.28 21.99 -40.41
N THR A 186 2.62 20.89 -40.03
CA THR A 186 2.31 19.79 -40.95
C THR A 186 1.33 20.22 -42.04
N LYS A 187 0.30 21.01 -41.71
CA LYS A 187 -0.63 21.58 -42.69
C LYS A 187 0.09 22.50 -43.67
N ALA A 188 0.98 23.37 -43.18
CA ALA A 188 1.78 24.26 -44.02
C ALA A 188 2.69 23.47 -44.98
N ALA A 189 3.38 22.45 -44.47
CA ALA A 189 4.21 21.57 -45.29
C ALA A 189 3.40 20.84 -46.38
N THR A 190 2.21 20.34 -46.03
CA THR A 190 1.30 19.68 -46.98
C THR A 190 0.85 20.65 -48.08
N SER A 191 0.50 21.88 -47.72
CA SER A 191 0.14 22.93 -48.68
C SER A 191 1.32 23.24 -49.63
N GLY A 192 2.52 23.41 -49.08
CA GLY A 192 3.73 23.61 -49.87
C GLY A 192 4.02 22.47 -50.85
N ALA A 193 3.84 21.22 -50.42
CA ALA A 193 4.00 20.05 -51.28
C ALA A 193 2.98 20.01 -52.42
N ASN A 194 1.73 20.38 -52.16
CA ASN A 194 0.69 20.47 -53.19
C ASN A 194 1.01 21.56 -54.24
N ILE A 195 1.46 22.74 -53.79
CA ILE A 195 1.90 23.81 -54.70
C ILE A 195 3.09 23.34 -55.56
N ALA A 196 4.06 22.64 -54.96
CA ALA A 196 5.19 22.10 -55.70
C ALA A 196 4.76 21.06 -56.75
N LYS A 197 3.79 20.20 -56.43
CA LYS A 197 3.20 19.24 -57.36
C LYS A 197 2.52 19.93 -58.53
N GLU A 198 1.67 20.93 -58.26
CA GLU A 198 1.00 21.71 -59.31
C GLU A 198 1.99 22.43 -60.23
N ASN A 199 3.06 23.00 -59.67
CA ASN A 199 4.11 23.65 -60.46
C ASN A 199 4.87 22.65 -61.33
N ALA A 200 5.15 21.44 -60.84
CA ALA A 200 5.77 20.38 -61.62
C ALA A 200 4.86 19.89 -62.76
N GLU A 201 3.55 19.77 -62.51
CA GLU A 201 2.54 19.44 -63.53
C GLU A 201 2.47 20.52 -64.62
N LYS A 202 2.45 21.80 -64.24
CA LYS A 202 2.50 22.92 -65.19
C LYS A 202 3.77 22.92 -66.03
N ALA A 203 4.93 22.71 -65.40
CA ALA A 203 6.20 22.62 -66.12
C ALA A 203 6.21 21.46 -67.12
N THR A 204 5.66 20.30 -66.74
CA THR A 204 5.50 19.14 -67.64
C THR A 204 4.61 19.47 -68.83
N GLN A 205 3.49 20.16 -68.62
CA GLN A 205 2.60 20.59 -69.69
C GLN A 205 3.29 21.55 -70.66
N SER A 206 4.02 22.54 -70.15
CA SER A 206 4.80 23.48 -70.97
C SER A 206 5.88 22.76 -71.79
N ALA A 207 6.59 21.81 -71.20
CA ALA A 207 7.59 21.00 -71.89
C ALA A 207 6.97 20.17 -73.02
N ASN A 208 5.82 19.53 -72.77
CA ASN A 208 5.09 18.76 -73.78
C ASN A 208 4.58 19.66 -74.93
N ALA A 209 4.10 20.87 -74.62
CA ALA A 209 3.68 21.83 -75.63
C ALA A 209 4.85 22.25 -76.54
N ALA A 210 6.00 22.59 -75.94
CA ALA A 210 7.22 22.95 -76.67
C ALA A 210 7.73 21.80 -77.54
N ALA A 211 7.69 20.56 -77.05
CA ALA A 211 8.04 19.37 -77.82
C ALA A 211 7.10 19.18 -79.03
N GLY A 212 5.79 19.38 -78.84
CA GLY A 212 4.80 19.34 -79.90
C GLY A 212 5.07 20.39 -80.99
N ASP A 213 5.41 21.62 -80.61
CA ASP A 213 5.71 22.69 -81.56
C ASP A 213 7.03 22.44 -82.32
N ALA A 214 8.06 21.89 -81.66
CA ALA A 214 9.28 21.44 -82.32
C ALA A 214 9.01 20.32 -83.36
N GLN A 215 8.11 19.39 -83.05
CA GLN A 215 7.71 18.33 -83.97
C GLN A 215 6.96 18.88 -85.21
N LYS A 216 6.09 19.88 -85.02
CA LYS A 216 5.42 20.58 -86.14
C LYS A 216 6.43 21.30 -87.01
N ALA A 217 7.36 22.05 -86.41
CA ALA A 217 8.42 22.76 -87.13
C ALA A 217 9.31 21.80 -87.95
N THR A 218 9.69 20.66 -87.36
CA THR A 218 10.44 19.60 -88.06
C THR A 218 9.67 19.05 -89.26
N THR A 219 8.36 18.83 -89.10
CA THR A 219 7.49 18.32 -90.17
C THR A 219 7.39 19.33 -91.32
N ALA A 220 7.20 20.62 -90.99
CA ALA A 220 7.16 21.69 -91.98
C ALA A 220 8.50 21.83 -92.73
N ALA A 221 9.62 21.75 -92.03
CA ALA A 221 10.96 21.80 -92.63
C ALA A 221 11.19 20.62 -93.60
N LYS A 222 10.81 19.40 -93.23
CA LYS A 222 10.87 18.23 -94.13
C LYS A 222 10.02 18.41 -95.37
N ALA A 223 8.80 18.93 -95.22
CA ALA A 223 7.91 19.18 -96.36
C ALA A 223 8.49 20.25 -97.31
N ALA A 224 9.07 21.33 -96.76
CA ALA A 224 9.74 22.36 -97.55
C ALA A 224 10.96 21.81 -98.29
N ALA A 225 11.79 20.98 -97.64
CA ALA A 225 12.94 20.33 -98.28
C ALA A 225 12.51 19.45 -99.47
N ALA A 226 11.48 18.62 -99.29
CA ALA A 226 10.94 17.79 -100.37
C ALA A 226 10.39 18.62 -101.53
N ALA A 227 9.73 19.76 -101.25
CA ALA A 227 9.25 20.67 -102.29
C ALA A 227 10.42 21.28 -103.10
N CYS A 228 11.50 21.69 -102.45
CA CYS A 228 12.70 22.19 -103.12
C CYS A 228 13.35 21.13 -104.02
N GLU A 229 13.46 19.89 -103.55
CA GLU A 229 13.95 18.76 -104.37
C GLU A 229 13.08 18.56 -105.62
N GLY A 230 11.75 18.64 -105.47
CA GLY A 230 10.82 18.56 -106.60
C GLY A 230 10.97 19.70 -107.61
N ILE A 231 11.15 20.94 -107.16
CA ILE A 231 11.38 22.10 -108.05
C ILE A 231 12.71 21.94 -108.80
N ALA A 232 13.78 21.55 -108.11
CA ALA A 232 15.09 21.32 -108.73
C ALA A 232 15.03 20.26 -109.83
N ALA A 233 14.27 19.18 -109.62
CA ALA A 233 14.04 18.15 -110.63
C ALA A 233 13.28 18.70 -111.85
N GLY A 234 12.28 19.57 -111.65
CA GLY A 234 11.47 20.15 -112.73
C GLY A 234 12.22 21.16 -113.60
N ILE A 235 12.97 22.10 -113.01
CA ILE A 235 13.72 23.15 -113.75
C ILE A 235 14.79 22.54 -114.67
N ASN A 236 15.41 21.45 -114.23
CA ASN A 236 16.44 20.79 -115.03
C ASN A 236 15.86 19.97 -116.18
N THR A 237 14.57 20.04 -116.49
CA THR A 237 13.97 19.31 -117.61
C THR A 237 13.13 20.21 -118.52
N ILE A 238 13.29 20.07 -119.85
CA ILE A 238 12.46 20.72 -120.87
C ILE A 238 11.77 19.63 -121.69
N ALA A 239 10.45 19.71 -121.79
CA ALA A 239 9.67 18.86 -122.70
C ALA A 239 9.55 19.54 -124.07
N ASP A 240 9.96 18.83 -125.12
CA ASP A 240 9.71 19.23 -126.51
C ASP A 240 8.41 18.57 -126.98
N THR A 241 7.33 19.34 -127.03
CA THR A 241 6.00 18.86 -127.43
C THR A 241 5.88 18.55 -128.92
N THR A 242 6.84 18.98 -129.74
CA THR A 242 6.87 18.70 -131.17
C THR A 242 7.50 17.34 -131.47
N THR A 243 8.56 16.98 -130.72
CA THR A 243 9.27 15.70 -130.90
C THR A 243 8.91 14.62 -129.88
N GLY A 244 8.22 14.98 -128.80
CA GLY A 244 7.83 14.08 -127.71
C GLY A 244 8.98 13.70 -126.76
N LYS A 245 10.17 14.31 -126.91
CA LYS A 245 11.35 14.03 -126.08
C LYS A 245 11.43 14.97 -124.88
N THR A 246 12.02 14.48 -123.79
CA THR A 246 12.37 15.30 -122.62
C THR A 246 13.89 15.51 -122.62
N TYR A 247 14.34 16.73 -122.33
CA TYR A 247 15.76 17.08 -122.29
C TYR A 247 16.14 17.54 -120.89
N THR A 248 17.37 17.28 -120.45
CA THR A 248 17.94 17.86 -119.24
C THR A 248 18.80 19.08 -119.55
N ILE A 249 18.70 20.11 -118.71
CA ILE A 249 19.50 21.34 -118.85
C ILE A 249 20.83 21.15 -118.09
N GLY A 250 21.95 21.27 -118.78
CA GLY A 250 23.29 21.26 -118.19
C GLY A 250 24.03 22.58 -118.41
N VAL A 251 25.01 22.87 -117.55
CA VAL A 251 25.91 24.01 -117.70
C VAL A 251 27.35 23.51 -117.58
N ASP A 252 28.17 23.79 -118.59
CA ASP A 252 29.60 23.45 -118.61
C ASP A 252 30.39 24.60 -119.21
N ALA A 253 31.51 24.95 -118.58
CA ALA A 253 32.38 26.07 -118.96
C ALA A 253 31.63 27.40 -119.28
N GLY A 254 30.51 27.66 -118.57
CA GLY A 254 29.68 28.84 -118.78
C GLY A 254 28.74 28.80 -119.99
N ARG A 255 28.59 27.65 -120.67
CA ARG A 255 27.62 27.42 -121.75
C ARG A 255 26.49 26.53 -121.28
N ILE A 256 25.26 26.88 -121.64
CA ILE A 256 24.05 26.09 -121.39
C ILE A 256 23.89 25.08 -122.52
N TYR A 257 23.61 23.81 -122.19
CA TYR A 257 23.34 22.74 -123.15
C TYR A 257 22.11 21.91 -122.75
N LEU A 258 21.52 21.24 -123.74
CA LEU A 258 20.38 20.35 -123.57
C LEU A 258 20.81 18.91 -123.92
N GLU A 259 20.66 17.99 -122.98
CA GLU A 259 20.89 16.55 -123.20
C GLU A 259 19.57 15.82 -123.34
N ALA A 260 19.39 15.01 -124.38
CA ALA A 260 18.19 14.21 -124.53
C ALA A 260 18.14 13.13 -123.45
N ARG A 261 17.02 13.02 -122.75
CA ARG A 261 16.70 11.83 -121.95
C ARG A 261 16.05 10.81 -122.89
N ASP A 262 16.71 9.66 -123.03
CA ASP A 262 16.14 8.47 -123.69
C ASP A 262 14.98 7.87 -122.86
#